data_AF-A0A2S6C005-F1
#
_entry.id   AF-A0A2S6C005-F1
#
_cell.length_a   1.000
_cell.length_b   1.000
_cell.length_c   1.000
_cell.angle_alpha   90.00
_cell.angle_beta   90.00
_cell.angle_gamma   90.00
#
_symmetry.space_group_name_H-M   'P 1'
#
loop_
_entity.id
_entity.type
_entity.pdbx_description
1 polymer ?
#
loop_
_entity_poly.entity_id
_entity_poly.type
_entity_poly.pdbx_seq_one_letter_code
_entity_poly.pdbx_strand_id
1 'polypeptide(L)'
;MASRYPGEGLFAHFPPPAECLAILVGCSELIISGIGGLSDAKAFGKGYGLEIDAAEDENKALTQNQKTQKGLVQAVSFRNIQNGALILTLACYTRDRRSLGFAVLYGAVSSLADAAIVKKYGYEALASAHGITMINYLAVGASLLYWGRNDPWPFTRS
;
A
#
# COMPACT_ATOMS: atom_id res chain seq x y z
N MET A 1 10.01 -21.57 -29.38
CA MET A 1 11.12 -21.00 -30.19
C MET A 1 10.96 -19.49 -30.19
N ALA A 2 11.80 -18.79 -29.43
CA ALA A 2 11.75 -17.33 -29.33
C ALA A 2 12.38 -16.73 -30.59
N SER A 3 11.56 -16.05 -31.40
CA SER A 3 12.04 -15.24 -32.53
C SER A 3 12.81 -14.04 -31.96
N ARG A 4 14.11 -13.99 -32.20
CA ARG A 4 14.98 -12.87 -31.84
C ARG A 4 14.75 -11.74 -32.84
N TYR A 5 14.06 -10.68 -32.44
CA TYR A 5 14.08 -9.42 -33.21
C TYR A 5 15.37 -8.66 -32.89
N PRO A 6 16.16 -8.23 -33.89
CA PRO A 6 17.35 -7.42 -33.67
C PRO A 6 16.89 -5.99 -33.37
N GLY A 7 16.94 -5.58 -32.10
CA GLY A 7 16.55 -4.23 -31.65
C GLY A 7 16.02 -4.11 -30.22
N GLU A 8 15.84 -5.22 -29.49
CA GLU A 8 15.31 -5.19 -28.13
C GLU A 8 16.35 -4.66 -27.13
N GLY A 9 16.20 -3.41 -26.70
CA GLY A 9 16.97 -2.82 -25.62
C GLY A 9 16.68 -3.48 -24.26
N LEU A 10 17.52 -3.21 -23.25
CA LEU A 10 17.40 -3.70 -21.87
C LEU A 10 15.96 -3.58 -21.31
N PHE A 11 15.23 -2.55 -21.74
CA PHE A 11 13.85 -2.22 -21.34
C PHE A 11 12.77 -3.15 -21.87
N ALA A 12 13.04 -3.98 -22.88
CA ALA A 12 12.07 -4.94 -23.42
C ALA A 12 11.69 -6.05 -22.41
N HIS A 13 12.56 -6.29 -21.41
CA HIS A 13 12.40 -7.36 -20.43
C HIS A 13 11.87 -6.87 -19.07
N PHE A 14 11.82 -5.55 -18.84
CA PHE A 14 11.33 -5.00 -17.58
C PHE A 14 9.79 -4.93 -17.58
N PRO A 15 9.15 -5.12 -16.40
CA PRO A 15 7.74 -4.80 -16.26
C PRO A 15 7.53 -3.32 -16.58
N PRO A 16 6.44 -2.96 -17.27
CA PRO A 16 6.17 -1.57 -17.61
C PRO A 16 5.92 -0.72 -16.37
N PRO A 17 6.00 0.62 -16.51
CA PRO A 17 6.06 1.53 -15.36
C PRO A 17 4.99 1.33 -14.30
N ALA A 18 3.72 1.18 -14.68
CA ALA A 18 2.61 0.97 -13.74
C ALA A 18 2.75 -0.34 -12.93
N GLU A 19 3.31 -1.39 -13.52
CA GLU A 19 3.58 -2.65 -12.83
C GLU A 19 4.74 -2.50 -11.84
N CYS A 20 5.79 -1.75 -12.19
CA CYS A 20 6.86 -1.38 -11.25
C CYS A 20 6.30 -0.59 -10.05
N LEU A 21 5.45 0.40 -10.32
CA LEU A 21 4.81 1.19 -9.27
C LEU A 21 3.91 0.32 -8.37
N ALA A 22 3.17 -0.63 -8.95
CA ALA A 22 2.37 -1.57 -8.18
C ALA A 22 3.20 -2.49 -7.29
N ILE A 23 4.38 -2.92 -7.74
CA ILE A 23 5.34 -3.66 -6.91
C ILE A 23 5.80 -2.79 -5.74
N LEU A 24 6.13 -1.52 -5.98
CA LEU A 24 6.51 -0.59 -4.91
C LEU A 24 5.36 -0.36 -3.91
N VAL A 25 4.12 -0.25 -4.40
CA VAL A 25 2.92 -0.18 -3.55
C VAL A 25 2.82 -1.43 -2.69
N GLY A 26 2.92 -2.62 -3.29
CA GLY A 26 2.88 -3.90 -2.56
C GLY A 26 3.98 -4.02 -1.50
N CYS A 27 5.20 -3.57 -1.81
CA CYS A 27 6.31 -3.51 -0.85
C CYS A 27 6.02 -2.52 0.29
N SER A 28 5.48 -1.35 -0.01
CA SER A 28 5.16 -0.34 1.02
C SER A 28 4.06 -0.82 1.97
N GLU A 29 3.02 -1.47 1.43
CA GLU A 29 1.94 -2.10 2.19
C GLU A 29 2.46 -3.21 3.09
N LEU A 30 3.28 -4.10 2.55
CA LEU A 30 3.79 -5.25 3.27
C LEU A 30 4.81 -4.84 4.35
N ILE A 31 5.78 -4.01 3.98
CA ILE A 31 6.96 -3.72 4.82
C ILE A 31 6.69 -2.53 5.74
N ILE A 32 6.32 -1.38 5.17
CA ILE A 32 6.21 -0.13 5.95
C ILE A 32 4.95 -0.18 6.81
N SER A 33 3.79 -0.37 6.18
CA SER A 33 2.52 -0.36 6.90
C SER A 33 2.26 -1.66 7.65
N GLY A 34 2.59 -2.79 7.03
CA GLY A 34 2.36 -4.11 7.60
C GLY A 34 3.33 -4.49 8.69
N ILE A 35 4.55 -4.86 8.31
CA ILE A 35 5.57 -5.30 9.28
C ILE A 35 5.94 -4.16 10.23
N GLY A 36 6.17 -2.95 9.72
CA GLY A 36 6.48 -1.78 10.55
C GLY A 36 5.40 -1.49 11.58
N GLY A 37 4.12 -1.54 11.18
CA GLY A 37 2.99 -1.37 12.09
C GLY A 37 2.80 -2.50 13.10
N LEU A 38 3.25 -3.73 12.80
CA LEU A 38 3.29 -4.82 13.79
C LEU A 38 4.41 -4.62 14.81
N SER A 39 5.58 -4.17 14.34
CA SER A 39 6.77 -3.92 15.17
C SER A 39 6.58 -2.74 16.11
N ASP A 40 6.00 -1.64 15.64
CA ASP A 40 5.72 -0.44 16.44
C ASP A 40 4.28 0.08 16.21
N ALA A 41 3.35 -0.57 16.91
CA ALA A 41 1.94 -0.17 16.90
C ALA A 41 1.71 1.25 17.44
N LYS A 42 2.58 1.78 18.30
CA LYS A 42 2.44 3.14 18.84
C LYS A 42 2.76 4.15 17.75
N ALA A 43 3.88 3.99 17.06
CA ALA A 43 4.27 4.87 15.96
C ALA A 43 3.24 4.82 14.83
N PHE A 44 2.78 3.61 14.46
CA PHE A 44 1.79 3.45 13.39
C PHE A 44 0.41 4.00 13.77
N GLY A 45 -0.02 3.82 15.03
CA GLY A 45 -1.29 4.37 15.54
C GLY A 45 -1.40 5.89 15.42
N LYS A 46 -0.28 6.63 15.51
CA LYS A 46 -0.27 8.09 15.29
C LYS A 46 -0.78 8.49 13.91
N GLY A 47 -0.58 7.66 12.88
CA GLY A 47 -1.11 7.88 11.53
C GLY A 47 -2.64 7.85 11.46
N TYR A 48 -3.30 7.36 12.50
CA TYR A 48 -4.75 7.28 12.67
C TYR A 48 -5.25 8.16 13.83
N GLY A 49 -4.40 9.02 14.39
CA GLY A 49 -4.74 9.83 15.57
C GLY A 49 -4.90 9.02 16.85
N LEU A 50 -4.40 7.78 16.90
CA LEU A 50 -4.44 6.95 18.10
C LEU A 50 -3.18 7.18 18.94
N GLU A 51 -3.34 7.90 20.04
CA GLU A 51 -2.29 8.08 21.04
C GLU A 51 -2.25 6.86 21.97
N ILE A 52 -1.50 5.85 21.55
CA ILE A 52 -1.20 4.69 22.41
C ILE A 52 -0.05 5.10 23.32
N ASP A 53 -0.39 5.70 24.46
CA ASP A 53 0.63 6.02 25.46
C ASP A 53 1.33 4.74 25.93
N ALA A 54 2.64 4.84 26.12
CA ALA A 54 3.33 3.84 26.91
C ALA A 54 2.89 4.05 28.37
N ALA A 55 2.84 3.00 29.18
CA ALA A 55 2.71 3.23 30.61
C ALA A 55 3.85 4.17 31.04
N GLU A 56 3.53 5.24 31.79
CA GLU A 56 4.51 6.22 32.27
C GLU A 56 5.64 5.59 33.12
N ASP A 57 5.47 4.32 33.52
CA ASP A 57 6.48 3.45 34.09
C ASP A 57 6.61 2.17 33.23
N GLU A 58 7.83 1.77 32.89
CA GLU A 58 8.13 0.50 32.21
C GLU A 58 7.61 -0.74 32.99
N ASN A 59 7.34 -0.59 34.28
CA ASN A 59 6.81 -1.63 35.17
C ASN A 59 5.28 -1.60 35.34
N LYS A 60 4.57 -0.61 34.80
CA LYS A 60 3.10 -0.59 34.86
C LYS A 60 2.51 -1.41 33.73
N ALA A 61 1.66 -2.37 34.08
CA ALA A 61 0.87 -3.10 33.11
C ALA A 61 0.00 -2.13 32.30
N LEU A 62 -0.02 -2.29 30.98
CA LEU A 62 -0.92 -1.53 30.09
C LEU A 62 -2.38 -1.70 30.54
N THR A 63 -3.12 -0.59 30.50
CA THR A 63 -4.57 -0.62 30.72
C THR A 63 -5.28 -1.44 29.65
N GLN A 64 -6.48 -1.92 29.94
CA GLN A 64 -7.27 -2.68 28.97
C GLN A 64 -7.56 -1.87 27.69
N ASN A 65 -7.77 -0.56 27.82
CA ASN A 65 -7.98 0.34 26.69
C ASN A 65 -6.74 0.41 25.79
N GLN A 66 -5.55 0.57 26.37
CA GLN A 66 -4.28 0.59 25.62
C GLN A 66 -4.01 -0.74 24.93
N LYS A 67 -4.27 -1.88 25.60
CA LYS A 67 -4.17 -3.21 24.98
C LYS A 67 -5.12 -3.36 23.79
N THR A 68 -6.34 -2.85 23.92
CA THR A 68 -7.36 -2.90 22.87
C THR A 68 -6.96 -2.04 21.67
N GLN A 69 -6.52 -0.80 21.90
CA GLN A 69 -6.04 0.09 20.84
C GLN A 69 -4.81 -0.50 20.13
N LYS A 70 -3.84 -1.03 20.88
CA LYS A 70 -2.66 -1.70 20.32
C LYS A 70 -3.05 -2.90 19.46
N GLY A 71 -3.95 -3.74 19.95
CA GLY A 71 -4.46 -4.89 19.21
C GLY A 71 -5.20 -4.49 17.93
N LEU A 72 -6.01 -3.43 17.99
CA LEU A 72 -6.71 -2.89 16.81
C LEU A 72 -5.71 -2.39 15.76
N VAL A 73 -4.70 -1.62 16.18
CA VAL A 73 -3.64 -1.15 15.28
C VAL A 73 -2.90 -2.32 14.64
N GLN A 74 -2.49 -3.31 15.42
CA GLN A 74 -1.80 -4.49 14.86
C GLN A 74 -2.69 -5.29 13.91
N ALA A 75 -4.00 -5.34 14.15
CA ALA A 75 -4.95 -5.96 13.25
C ALA A 75 -5.07 -5.20 11.92
N VAL A 76 -5.01 -3.86 11.94
CA VAL A 76 -4.91 -3.04 10.72
C VAL A 76 -3.61 -3.35 9.99
N SER A 77 -2.46 -3.32 10.68
CA SER A 77 -1.16 -3.65 10.09
C SER A 77 -1.17 -5.04 9.43
N PHE A 78 -1.81 -6.04 10.04
CA PHE A 78 -1.94 -7.37 9.45
C PHE A 78 -2.79 -7.38 8.17
N ARG A 79 -3.79 -6.49 8.03
CA ARG A 79 -4.52 -6.31 6.76
C ARG A 79 -3.62 -5.70 5.68
N ASN A 80 -2.75 -4.76 6.03
CA ASN A 80 -1.74 -4.23 5.10
C ASN A 80 -0.77 -5.33 4.64
N ILE A 81 -0.38 -6.27 5.53
CA ILE A 81 0.42 -7.45 5.14
C ILE A 81 -0.33 -8.31 4.11
N GLN A 82 -1.61 -8.62 4.37
CA GLN A 82 -2.42 -9.41 3.44
C GLN A 82 -2.56 -8.72 2.08
N ASN A 83 -2.87 -7.42 2.08
CA ASN A 83 -3.00 -6.63 0.86
C ASN A 83 -1.67 -6.55 0.09
N GLY A 84 -0.57 -6.25 0.77
CA GLY A 84 0.77 -6.19 0.17
C GLY A 84 1.20 -7.53 -0.42
N ALA A 85 0.99 -8.63 0.30
CA ALA A 85 1.26 -9.97 -0.18
C ALA A 85 0.41 -10.34 -1.41
N LEU A 86 -0.87 -9.96 -1.43
CA LEU A 86 -1.75 -10.16 -2.59
C LEU A 86 -1.24 -9.38 -3.81
N ILE A 87 -0.94 -8.09 -3.65
CA ILE A 87 -0.41 -7.23 -4.72
C ILE A 87 0.89 -7.81 -5.28
N LEU A 88 1.83 -8.20 -4.41
CA LEU A 88 3.11 -8.78 -4.84
C LEU A 88 2.94 -10.14 -5.51
N THR A 89 1.98 -10.95 -5.07
CA THR A 89 1.64 -12.22 -5.75
C THR A 89 1.08 -11.96 -7.14
N LEU A 90 0.19 -10.97 -7.27
CA LEU A 90 -0.41 -10.61 -8.55
C LEU A 90 0.62 -10.00 -9.51
N ALA A 91 1.53 -9.16 -9.01
CA ALA A 91 2.56 -8.53 -9.80
C ALA A 91 3.70 -9.50 -10.17
N CYS A 92 4.29 -10.20 -9.21
CA CYS A 92 5.53 -10.95 -9.43
C CYS A 92 5.28 -12.39 -9.88
N TYR A 93 4.25 -13.06 -9.33
CA TYR A 93 4.01 -14.49 -9.54
C TYR A 93 3.01 -14.75 -10.66
N THR A 94 1.75 -14.32 -10.51
CA THR A 94 0.70 -14.58 -11.52
C THR A 94 0.83 -13.68 -12.74
N ARG A 95 1.39 -12.48 -12.55
CA ARG A 95 1.55 -11.43 -13.58
C ARG A 95 0.23 -11.06 -14.27
N ASP A 96 -0.90 -11.21 -13.57
CA ASP A 96 -2.22 -10.79 -14.04
C ASP A 96 -2.48 -9.32 -13.69
N ARG A 97 -2.42 -8.47 -14.72
CA ARG A 97 -2.49 -7.02 -14.60
C ARG A 97 -3.88 -6.50 -14.26
N ARG A 98 -4.94 -7.17 -14.70
CA ARG A 98 -6.30 -6.74 -14.40
C ARG A 98 -6.58 -6.97 -12.93
N SER A 99 -6.29 -8.18 -12.46
CA SER A 99 -6.40 -8.53 -11.04
C SER A 99 -5.49 -7.65 -10.19
N LEU A 100 -4.25 -7.38 -10.63
CA LEU A 100 -3.33 -6.46 -9.96
C LEU A 100 -3.92 -5.04 -9.88
N GLY A 101 -4.48 -4.53 -10.96
CA GLY A 101 -5.12 -3.21 -10.99
C GLY A 101 -6.26 -3.09 -9.98
N PHE A 102 -7.14 -4.10 -9.93
CA PHE A 102 -8.21 -4.13 -8.92
C PHE A 102 -7.67 -4.27 -7.49
N ALA A 103 -6.64 -5.09 -7.27
CA ALA A 103 -6.02 -5.24 -5.96
C ALA A 103 -5.39 -3.93 -5.47
N VAL A 104 -4.74 -3.17 -6.36
CA VAL A 104 -4.21 -1.83 -6.05
C VAL A 104 -5.35 -0.84 -5.80
N LEU A 105 -6.41 -0.84 -6.62
CA LEU A 105 -7.56 0.05 -6.43
C LEU A 105 -8.31 -0.20 -5.11
N TYR A 106 -8.31 -1.44 -4.61
CA TYR A 106 -8.89 -1.75 -3.30
C TYR A 106 -8.21 -0.95 -2.17
N GLY A 107 -6.92 -0.63 -2.30
CA GLY A 107 -6.21 0.27 -1.39
C GLY A 107 -6.80 1.68 -1.34
N ALA A 108 -7.34 2.19 -2.46
CA ALA A 108 -8.00 3.49 -2.49
C ALA A 108 -9.26 3.51 -1.61
N VAL A 109 -10.03 2.42 -1.59
CA VAL A 109 -11.23 2.29 -0.74
C VAL A 109 -10.86 2.32 0.74
N SER A 110 -9.80 1.60 1.10
CA SER A 110 -9.30 1.58 2.49
C SER A 110 -8.84 2.97 2.91
N SER A 111 -8.03 3.62 2.07
CA SER A 111 -7.50 4.96 2.36
C SER A 111 -8.58 6.05 2.41
N LEU A 112 -9.64 5.93 1.60
CA LEU A 112 -10.82 6.80 1.72
C LEU A 112 -11.52 6.63 3.07
N ALA A 113 -11.71 5.38 3.51
CA ALA A 113 -12.32 5.08 4.80
C ALA A 113 -11.47 5.66 5.94
N ASP A 114 -10.14 5.50 5.86
CA ASP A 114 -9.21 6.06 6.84
C ASP A 114 -9.32 7.59 6.87
N ALA A 115 -9.25 8.26 5.71
CA ALA A 115 -9.42 9.71 5.61
C ALA A 115 -10.73 10.19 6.25
N ALA A 116 -11.84 9.50 6.00
CA ALA A 116 -13.14 9.83 6.57
C ALA A 116 -13.15 9.64 8.10
N ILE A 117 -12.54 8.57 8.61
CA ILE A 117 -12.41 8.29 10.05
C ILE A 117 -11.60 9.38 10.73
N VAL A 118 -10.35 9.64 10.32
CA VAL A 118 -9.51 10.63 11.01
C VAL A 118 -10.09 12.04 10.91
N LYS A 119 -10.71 12.39 9.77
CA LYS A 119 -11.42 13.68 9.62
C LYS A 119 -12.57 13.80 10.62
N LYS A 120 -13.39 12.76 10.77
CA LYS A 120 -14.52 12.75 11.72
C LYS A 120 -14.08 13.02 13.16
N TYR A 121 -12.88 12.58 13.53
CA TYR A 121 -12.30 12.77 14.86
C TYR A 121 -11.39 14.02 14.99
N GLY A 122 -11.37 14.90 13.99
CA GLY A 122 -10.71 16.21 14.08
C GLY A 122 -9.25 16.26 13.61
N TYR A 123 -8.72 15.19 13.02
CA TYR A 123 -7.32 15.14 12.54
C TYR A 123 -7.23 15.49 11.05
N GLU A 124 -7.42 16.76 10.69
CA GLU A 124 -7.49 17.19 9.28
C GLU A 124 -6.21 16.93 8.48
N ALA A 125 -5.03 17.15 9.09
CA ALA A 125 -3.74 16.90 8.45
C ALA A 125 -3.49 15.41 8.17
N LEU A 126 -4.03 14.50 9.01
CA LEU A 126 -3.96 13.06 8.76
C LEU A 126 -4.95 12.67 7.66
N ALA A 127 -6.15 13.27 7.65
CA ALA A 127 -7.13 13.02 6.61
C ALA A 127 -6.61 13.40 5.21
N SER A 128 -5.88 14.51 5.08
CA SER A 128 -5.26 14.89 3.81
C SER A 128 -4.14 13.93 3.39
N ALA A 129 -3.34 13.44 4.34
CA ALA A 129 -2.31 12.42 4.07
C ALA A 129 -2.92 11.13 3.51
N HIS A 130 -4.01 10.64 4.11
CA HIS A 130 -4.77 9.51 3.57
C HIS A 130 -5.41 9.85 2.22
N GLY A 131 -5.90 11.07 2.01
CA GLY A 131 -6.39 11.52 0.70
C GLY A 131 -5.35 11.44 -0.42
N ILE A 132 -4.09 11.80 -0.14
CA ILE A 132 -2.98 11.67 -1.10
C ILE A 132 -2.71 10.19 -1.40
N THR A 133 -2.68 9.35 -0.36
CA THR A 133 -2.51 7.91 -0.50
C THR A 133 -3.60 7.28 -1.37
N MET A 134 -4.87 7.66 -1.17
CA MET A 134 -5.98 7.25 -2.02
C MET A 134 -5.72 7.62 -3.49
N ILE A 135 -5.28 8.85 -3.78
CA ILE A 135 -4.99 9.29 -5.15
C ILE A 135 -3.87 8.44 -5.79
N ASN A 136 -2.84 8.07 -5.02
CA ASN A 136 -1.77 7.20 -5.51
C ASN A 136 -2.29 5.81 -5.89
N TYR A 137 -3.14 5.19 -5.06
CA TYR A 137 -3.78 3.91 -5.40
C TYR A 137 -4.65 4.04 -6.66
N LEU A 138 -5.43 5.11 -6.77
CA LEU A 138 -6.25 5.38 -7.96
C LEU A 138 -5.39 5.53 -9.21
N ALA A 139 -4.33 6.33 -9.15
CA ALA A 139 -3.44 6.58 -10.27
C ALA A 139 -2.76 5.28 -10.74
N VAL A 140 -2.15 4.52 -9.84
CA VAL A 140 -1.45 3.27 -10.19
C VAL A 140 -2.44 2.19 -10.65
N GLY A 141 -3.52 1.98 -9.90
CA GLY A 141 -4.53 0.96 -10.21
C GLY A 141 -5.29 1.24 -11.51
N ALA A 142 -5.70 2.50 -11.75
CA ALA A 142 -6.35 2.88 -13.00
C ALA A 142 -5.39 2.77 -14.19
N SER A 143 -4.11 3.13 -14.02
CA SER A 143 -3.09 2.97 -15.07
C SER A 143 -2.94 1.51 -15.49
N LEU A 144 -2.92 0.59 -14.52
CA LEU A 144 -2.89 -0.84 -14.77
C LEU A 144 -4.12 -1.36 -15.52
N LEU A 145 -5.32 -0.84 -15.21
CA LEU A 145 -6.55 -1.24 -15.88
C LEU A 145 -6.70 -0.63 -17.27
N TYR A 146 -6.28 0.62 -17.44
CA TYR A 146 -6.44 1.36 -18.70
C TYR A 146 -5.39 0.96 -19.73
N TRP A 147 -4.11 1.06 -19.39
CA TRP A 147 -3.02 0.76 -20.33
C TRP A 147 -2.59 -0.70 -20.30
N GLY A 148 -2.71 -1.38 -19.15
CA GLY A 148 -2.31 -2.78 -19.03
C GLY A 148 -0.85 -2.98 -19.43
N ARG A 149 -0.62 -3.79 -20.49
CA ARG A 149 0.73 -4.10 -21.01
C ARG A 149 1.27 -3.07 -22.00
N ASN A 150 0.40 -2.19 -22.48
CA ASN A 150 0.76 -1.14 -23.43
C ASN A 150 0.99 0.19 -22.73
N ASP A 151 1.31 0.16 -21.43
CA ASP A 151 1.67 1.34 -20.65
C ASP A 151 2.88 2.04 -21.30
N PRO A 152 2.75 3.33 -21.70
CA PRO A 152 3.76 4.01 -22.49
C PRO A 152 5.09 4.08 -21.75
N TRP A 153 6.13 3.55 -22.38
CA TRP A 153 7.49 3.77 -21.92
C TRP A 153 7.98 5.11 -22.46
N PRO A 154 8.41 6.05 -21.59
CA PRO A 154 8.97 7.32 -22.06
C PRO A 154 10.29 7.14 -22.84
N PHE A 155 10.87 5.93 -22.82
CA PHE A 155 12.15 5.59 -23.46
C PHE A 155 12.02 4.75 -24.73
N THR A 156 10.83 4.25 -25.06
CA THR A 156 10.59 3.60 -26.36
C THR A 156 10.09 4.66 -27.32
N ARG A 157 10.99 5.26 -28.10
CA ARG A 157 10.58 6.07 -29.26
C ARG A 157 10.04 5.13 -30.34
N SER A 158 8.88 5.50 -30.89
CA SER A 158 8.28 4.91 -32.09
C SER A 158 9.23 4.96 -33.29
#